data_AF-M7XE73-F1
#
_entry.id   AF-M7XE73-F1
#
_cell.length_a   1.000
_cell.length_b   1.000
_cell.length_c   1.000
_cell.angle_alpha   90.00
_cell.angle_beta   90.00
_cell.angle_gamma   90.00
#
_symmetry.space_group_name_H-M   'P 1'
#
loop_
_entity.id
_entity.type
_entity.pdbx_description
1 polymer ?
#
loop_
_entity_poly.entity_id
_entity_poly.type
_entity_poly.pdbx_seq_one_letter_code
_entity_poly.pdbx_strand_id
1 'polypeptide(L)'
;MGYSQGAQVVGDSLCGSSGLYGSGGYSFPSGFNYPSSPYSFSGFKRSSMPSELAKESPAVKRAVEERQLPSDETKNIVAIIQMGDPTFVPGKSYDVGTSVTRGLFPRSNTACFDQFASRIQSYCDAGDEFCASGASLAVHLSYVTKYGSQATQFVVSKARA
;
A
#
# COMPACT_ATOMS: atom_id res chain seq x y z
N MET A 1 5.03 9.22 -1.70
CA MET A 1 4.71 8.57 -2.99
C MET A 1 5.12 7.12 -2.89
N GLY A 2 4.32 6.20 -3.42
CA GLY A 2 4.67 4.79 -3.52
C GLY A 2 4.22 4.20 -4.86
N TYR A 3 4.98 3.22 -5.34
CA TYR A 3 4.72 2.47 -6.57
C TYR A 3 4.70 0.98 -6.26
N SER A 4 3.70 0.23 -6.74
CA SER A 4 3.53 -1.21 -6.47
C SER A 4 3.62 -1.51 -4.97
N GLN A 5 4.52 -2.41 -4.55
CA GLN A 5 4.78 -2.68 -3.13
C GLN A 5 5.13 -1.43 -2.31
N GLY A 6 5.77 -0.42 -2.92
CA GLY A 6 6.02 0.86 -2.24
C GLY A 6 4.74 1.64 -1.92
N ALA A 7 3.70 1.51 -2.73
CA ALA A 7 2.38 2.09 -2.44
C ALA A 7 1.71 1.40 -1.25
N GLN A 8 1.79 0.07 -1.20
CA GLN A 8 1.35 -0.73 -0.05
C GLN A 8 2.06 -0.29 1.23
N VAL A 9 3.39 -0.14 1.22
CA VAL A 9 4.16 0.30 2.40
C VAL A 9 3.75 1.70 2.86
N VAL A 10 3.50 2.63 1.93
CA VAL A 10 2.99 3.97 2.27
C VAL A 10 1.63 3.86 2.95
N GLY A 11 0.73 3.04 2.42
CA GLY A 11 -0.57 2.79 3.04
C GLY A 11 -0.49 2.19 4.43
N ASP A 12 0.42 1.23 4.60
CA ASP A 12 0.65 0.53 5.86
C ASP A 12 1.30 1.44 6.91
N SER A 13 2.10 2.41 6.46
CA SER A 13 2.66 3.46 7.33
C SER A 13 1.59 4.45 7.76
N LEU A 14 0.61 4.77 6.90
CA LEU A 14 -0.46 5.72 7.21
C LEU A 14 -1.56 5.14 8.08
N CYS A 15 -1.90 3.89 7.83
CA CYS A 15 -3.13 3.28 8.32
C CYS A 15 -2.92 1.92 8.98
N GLY A 16 -1.66 1.57 9.22
CA GLY A 16 -1.30 0.28 9.72
C GLY A 16 -1.58 -0.80 8.69
N SER A 17 -1.14 -2.00 9.05
CA SER A 17 -1.36 -3.19 8.28
C SER A 17 -1.63 -4.31 9.26
N SER A 18 -2.49 -5.24 8.87
CA SER A 18 -2.59 -6.53 9.56
C SER A 18 -1.32 -7.40 9.34
N GLY A 19 -0.28 -6.83 8.72
CA GLY A 19 0.93 -7.50 8.24
C GLY A 19 0.84 -7.81 6.76
N LEU A 20 1.98 -8.09 6.12
CA LEU A 20 2.12 -8.54 4.72
C LEU A 20 1.27 -9.80 4.41
N TYR A 21 0.77 -10.45 5.46
CA TYR A 21 -0.11 -11.61 5.47
C TYR A 21 -1.24 -11.30 6.44
N GLY A 22 -2.12 -10.37 6.07
CA GLY A 22 -3.35 -10.14 6.83
C GLY A 22 -3.93 -11.48 7.28
N SER A 23 -4.40 -11.54 8.52
CA SER A 23 -4.63 -12.73 9.35
C SER A 23 -5.34 -13.98 8.73
N GLY A 24 -5.67 -14.02 7.44
CA GLY A 24 -6.02 -15.19 6.66
C GLY A 24 -4.85 -15.73 5.83
N GLY A 25 -4.52 -17.00 6.02
CA GLY A 25 -3.43 -17.71 5.34
C GLY A 25 -3.60 -17.83 3.82
N TYR A 26 -3.33 -16.76 3.10
CA TYR A 26 -3.17 -16.79 1.65
C TYR A 26 -1.85 -17.48 1.30
N SER A 27 -1.97 -18.67 0.70
CA SER A 27 -0.84 -19.36 0.07
C SER A 27 -0.61 -18.77 -1.32
N PHE A 28 0.64 -18.48 -1.65
CA PHE A 28 1.02 -18.05 -2.99
C PHE A 28 0.58 -19.12 -4.01
N PRO A 29 -0.07 -18.74 -5.13
CA PRO A 29 -0.26 -19.68 -6.22
C PRO A 29 1.13 -20.09 -6.75
N SER A 30 1.37 -21.39 -6.83
CA SER A 30 2.56 -21.98 -7.41
C SER A 30 2.65 -21.60 -8.89
N GLY A 31 3.38 -20.52 -9.20
CA GLY A 31 3.47 -19.97 -10.56
C GLY A 31 4.16 -18.62 -10.68
N PHE A 32 4.38 -17.87 -9.59
CA PHE A 32 5.19 -16.65 -9.62
C PHE A 32 6.68 -16.97 -9.73
N ASN A 33 7.17 -17.07 -10.97
CA ASN A 33 8.58 -17.26 -11.26
C ASN A 33 9.29 -15.90 -11.21
N TYR A 34 9.84 -15.53 -10.04
CA TYR A 34 10.71 -14.36 -9.96
C TYR A 34 11.96 -14.63 -10.79
N PRO A 35 12.36 -13.78 -11.77
CA PRO A 35 13.70 -13.85 -12.32
C PRO A 35 14.67 -13.74 -11.14
N SER A 36 15.64 -14.64 -11.07
CA SER A 36 16.56 -14.80 -9.95
C SER A 36 17.23 -13.48 -9.61
N SER A 37 16.61 -12.75 -8.69
CA SER A 37 17.23 -11.60 -8.07
C SER A 37 18.37 -12.15 -7.21
N PRO A 38 19.61 -11.65 -7.34
CA PRO A 38 20.69 -12.03 -6.43
C PRO A 38 20.39 -11.60 -4.98
N TYR A 39 19.33 -10.80 -4.77
CA TYR A 39 18.83 -10.42 -3.46
C TYR A 39 17.89 -11.49 -2.91
N SER A 40 18.42 -12.35 -2.05
CA SER A 40 17.60 -13.16 -1.15
C SER A 40 17.06 -12.26 -0.04
N PHE A 41 15.78 -11.90 -0.09
CA PHE A 41 15.11 -11.34 1.08
C PHE A 41 14.75 -12.48 2.02
N SER A 42 15.71 -12.89 2.86
CA SER A 42 15.39 -13.63 4.07
C SER A 42 14.62 -12.68 4.98
N GLY A 43 13.28 -12.74 4.94
CA GLY A 43 12.45 -11.93 5.84
C GLY A 43 12.98 -12.00 7.28
N PHE A 44 12.83 -10.91 8.03
CA PHE A 44 13.32 -10.83 9.41
C PHE A 44 12.92 -12.08 10.19
N LYS A 45 13.92 -12.89 10.59
CA LYS A 45 13.65 -14.01 11.48
C LYS A 45 13.12 -13.42 12.78
N ARG A 46 12.07 -14.00 13.34
CA ARG A 46 11.50 -13.57 14.63
C ARG A 46 12.56 -13.55 15.75
N SER A 47 13.59 -14.39 15.62
CA SER A 47 14.76 -14.46 16.51
C SER A 47 15.79 -13.34 16.33
N SER A 48 15.74 -12.57 15.23
CA SER A 48 16.58 -11.40 14.99
C SER A 48 15.91 -10.08 15.39
N MET A 49 14.71 -10.15 15.98
CA MET A 49 14.04 -8.99 16.56
C MET A 49 14.64 -8.67 17.94
N PRO A 50 14.88 -7.39 18.29
CA PRO A 50 15.34 -7.00 19.62
C PRO A 50 14.42 -7.57 20.71
N SER A 51 14.98 -8.05 21.81
CA SER A 51 14.23 -8.69 22.91
C SER A 51 13.22 -7.76 23.57
N GLU A 52 13.36 -6.45 23.39
CA GLU A 52 12.39 -5.42 23.78
C GLU A 52 11.05 -5.54 23.02
N LEU A 53 11.07 -6.07 21.79
CA LEU A 53 9.87 -6.42 21.03
C LEU A 53 9.26 -7.78 21.40
N ALA A 54 9.99 -8.62 22.15
CA ALA A 54 9.57 -9.97 22.52
C ALA A 54 9.07 -10.09 23.97
N LYS A 55 9.21 -9.03 24.79
CA LYS A 55 8.69 -9.00 26.16
C LYS A 55 7.19 -8.66 26.14
N GLU A 56 6.36 -9.70 26.09
CA GLU A 56 4.93 -9.60 26.32
C GLU A 56 4.65 -9.14 27.76
N SER A 57 4.14 -7.92 27.91
CA SER A 57 3.54 -7.40 29.14
C SER A 57 2.02 -7.36 28.94
N PRO A 58 1.17 -7.59 29.95
CA PRO A 58 -0.30 -7.67 29.81
C PRO A 58 -1.00 -6.39 29.27
N ALA A 59 -0.25 -5.36 28.91
CA ALA A 59 -0.69 -4.23 28.09
C ALA A 59 -0.81 -4.53 26.57
N VAL A 60 -0.45 -5.74 26.11
CA VAL A 60 -0.43 -6.20 24.70
C VAL A 60 -1.85 -6.54 24.16
N LYS A 61 -2.84 -5.67 24.42
CA LYS A 61 -4.02 -5.54 23.55
C LYS A 61 -3.88 -4.40 22.52
N ARG A 62 -2.73 -3.71 22.49
CA ARG A 62 -2.41 -2.59 21.58
C ARG A 62 -1.36 -2.89 20.48
N ALA A 63 -1.05 -4.16 20.18
CA ALA A 63 0.19 -4.49 19.46
C ALA A 63 0.08 -4.82 17.95
N VAL A 64 -1.10 -4.75 17.33
CA VAL A 64 -1.23 -4.90 15.85
C VAL A 64 -2.03 -3.75 15.22
N GLU A 65 -2.65 -2.89 16.03
CA GLU A 65 -3.47 -1.77 15.53
C GLU A 65 -2.65 -0.51 15.18
N GLU A 66 -1.45 -0.29 15.72
CA GLU A 66 -0.81 1.05 15.61
C GLU A 66 0.72 1.04 15.35
N ARG A 67 1.16 0.56 14.18
CA ARG A 67 2.37 1.14 13.54
C ARG A 67 2.00 2.17 12.48
N GLN A 68 0.89 2.84 12.70
CA GLN A 68 0.49 3.98 11.88
C GLN A 68 1.33 5.18 12.32
N LEU A 69 1.64 6.07 11.40
CA LEU A 69 2.20 7.37 11.74
C LEU A 69 1.26 8.05 12.73
N PRO A 70 1.78 8.60 13.84
CA PRO A 70 0.92 9.31 14.77
C PRO A 70 0.26 10.52 14.08
N SER A 71 -0.86 10.97 14.62
CA SER A 71 -1.67 12.04 14.03
C SER A 71 -0.90 13.36 13.89
N ASP A 72 0.09 13.58 14.75
CA ASP A 72 0.97 14.75 14.72
C ASP A 72 1.93 14.77 13.51
N GLU A 73 2.28 13.61 12.96
CA GLU A 73 3.13 13.50 11.79
C GLU A 73 2.29 13.53 10.51
N THR A 74 1.11 12.92 10.53
CA THR A 74 0.22 12.87 9.35
C THR A 74 -0.33 14.25 8.97
N LYS A 75 -0.40 15.20 9.90
CA LYS A 75 -0.79 16.60 9.60
C LYS A 75 0.13 17.28 8.59
N ASN A 76 1.42 16.90 8.57
CA ASN A 76 2.43 17.44 7.67
C ASN A 76 2.38 16.80 6.27
N ILE A 77 1.58 15.76 6.09
CA ILE A 77 1.40 15.09 4.81
C ILE A 77 0.39 15.87 3.98
N VAL A 78 0.90 16.59 2.98
CA VAL A 78 0.09 17.41 2.08
C VAL A 78 -0.49 16.61 0.92
N ALA A 79 0.23 15.59 0.43
CA ALA A 79 -0.21 14.76 -0.68
C ALA A 79 0.35 13.33 -0.60
N ILE A 80 -0.46 12.36 -1.04
CA ILE A 80 -0.14 10.94 -1.10
C ILE A 80 -0.46 10.46 -2.52
N ILE A 81 0.53 9.88 -3.18
CA ILE A 81 0.38 9.27 -4.50
C ILE A 81 0.67 7.79 -4.36
N GLN A 82 -0.28 6.96 -4.80
CA GLN A 82 -0.14 5.51 -4.89
C GLN A 82 -0.33 5.09 -6.34
N MET A 83 0.61 4.34 -6.90
CA MET A 83 0.53 3.84 -8.27
C MET A 83 0.64 2.33 -8.27
N GLY A 84 -0.38 1.63 -8.78
CA GLY A 84 -0.37 0.17 -8.86
C GLY A 84 -0.36 -0.52 -7.49
N ASP A 85 -1.03 0.04 -6.49
CA ASP A 85 -1.08 -0.55 -5.14
C ASP A 85 -1.77 -1.94 -5.15
N PRO A 86 -1.08 -3.04 -4.79
CA PRO A 86 -1.71 -4.35 -4.66
C PRO A 86 -2.85 -4.38 -3.62
N THR A 87 -2.91 -3.39 -2.71
CA THR A 87 -3.98 -3.26 -1.71
C THR A 87 -5.20 -2.45 -2.17
N PHE A 88 -5.23 -2.04 -3.45
CA PHE A 88 -6.31 -1.26 -4.04
C PHE A 88 -7.70 -1.89 -3.84
N VAL A 89 -8.66 -1.05 -3.43
CA VAL A 89 -10.08 -1.38 -3.29
C VAL A 89 -10.87 -0.34 -4.08
N PRO A 90 -11.61 -0.74 -5.13
CA PRO A 90 -12.32 0.20 -6.00
C PRO A 90 -13.50 0.88 -5.30
N GLY A 91 -13.86 2.07 -5.79
CA GLY A 91 -15.07 2.80 -5.38
C GLY A 91 -14.81 3.89 -4.34
N LYS A 92 -13.55 4.29 -4.16
CA LYS A 92 -13.16 5.38 -3.27
C LYS A 92 -13.08 6.70 -4.02
N SER A 93 -13.36 7.79 -3.31
CA SER A 93 -13.37 9.15 -3.89
C SER A 93 -12.00 9.62 -4.38
N TYR A 94 -10.93 8.95 -3.93
CA TYR A 94 -9.55 9.21 -4.30
C TYR A 94 -8.99 8.23 -5.34
N ASP A 95 -9.80 7.29 -5.83
CA ASP A 95 -9.38 6.37 -6.88
C ASP A 95 -9.28 7.12 -8.22
N VAL A 96 -8.23 6.83 -8.97
CA VAL A 96 -7.98 7.36 -10.31
C VAL A 96 -7.60 6.21 -11.23
N GLY A 97 -8.23 6.15 -12.40
CA GLY A 97 -7.98 5.11 -13.38
C GLY A 97 -9.25 4.37 -13.75
N THR A 98 -9.09 3.24 -14.45
CA THR A 98 -10.20 2.48 -15.01
C THR A 98 -10.56 1.21 -14.24
N SER A 99 -9.80 0.85 -13.20
CA SER A 99 -10.05 -0.39 -12.47
C SER A 99 -11.36 -0.34 -11.70
N VAL A 100 -12.18 -1.36 -11.88
CA VAL A 100 -13.37 -1.66 -11.07
C VAL A 100 -13.20 -2.93 -10.25
N THR A 101 -12.01 -3.53 -10.29
CA THR A 101 -11.64 -4.74 -9.57
C THR A 101 -10.63 -4.42 -8.48
N ARG A 102 -10.65 -5.24 -7.43
CA ARG A 102 -9.71 -5.13 -6.31
C ARG A 102 -8.35 -5.72 -6.66
N GLY A 103 -7.32 -5.30 -5.93
CA GLY A 103 -5.99 -5.86 -6.03
C GLY A 103 -5.87 -7.26 -5.43
N LEU A 104 -4.66 -7.83 -5.52
CA LEU A 104 -4.33 -9.15 -4.99
C LEU A 104 -4.41 -9.21 -3.46
N PHE A 105 -4.16 -8.09 -2.78
CA PHE A 105 -4.10 -8.00 -1.32
C PHE A 105 -4.98 -6.85 -0.79
N PRO A 106 -6.29 -6.84 -1.11
CA PRO A 106 -7.16 -5.70 -0.87
C PRO A 106 -7.15 -5.27 0.60
N ARG A 107 -7.07 -3.96 0.85
CA ARG A 107 -7.03 -3.41 2.20
C ARG A 107 -8.34 -3.72 2.96
N SER A 108 -8.21 -4.26 4.16
CA SER A 108 -9.35 -4.55 5.05
C SER A 108 -9.90 -3.28 5.72
N ASN A 109 -9.03 -2.37 6.18
CA ASN A 109 -9.41 -1.10 6.77
C ASN A 109 -9.30 0.05 5.76
N THR A 110 -10.34 0.23 4.94
CA THR A 110 -10.38 1.37 4.01
C THR A 110 -10.78 2.70 4.67
N ALA A 111 -11.43 2.65 5.85
CA ALA A 111 -11.94 3.84 6.53
C ALA A 111 -10.80 4.79 6.95
N CYS A 112 -9.64 4.23 7.32
CA CYS A 112 -8.47 5.05 7.62
C CYS A 112 -7.97 5.86 6.42
N PHE A 113 -8.06 5.35 5.19
CA PHE A 113 -7.70 6.12 4.00
C PHE A 113 -8.71 7.22 3.68
N ASP A 114 -9.97 7.02 4.05
CA ASP A 114 -11.04 7.99 3.79
C ASP A 114 -10.77 9.33 4.51
N GLN A 115 -10.03 9.33 5.63
CA GLN A 115 -9.57 10.57 6.30
C GLN A 115 -8.55 11.37 5.47
N PHE A 116 -7.82 10.69 4.58
CA PHE A 116 -6.85 11.27 3.67
C PHE A 116 -7.42 11.50 2.27
N ALA A 117 -8.71 11.25 2.04
CA ALA A 117 -9.33 11.29 0.72
C ALA A 117 -9.06 12.58 -0.05
N SER A 118 -9.02 13.72 0.65
CA SER A 118 -8.73 15.02 0.04
C SER A 118 -7.26 15.23 -0.37
N ARG A 119 -6.34 14.37 0.07
CA ARG A 119 -4.88 14.47 -0.11
C ARG A 119 -4.28 13.24 -0.77
N ILE A 120 -5.06 12.23 -1.12
CA ILE A 120 -4.58 11.02 -1.79
C ILE A 120 -5.11 10.91 -3.22
N GLN A 121 -4.28 10.37 -4.10
CA GLN A 121 -4.70 9.79 -5.37
C GLN A 121 -4.13 8.38 -5.49
N SER A 122 -5.03 7.41 -5.67
CA SER A 122 -4.70 6.00 -5.84
C SER A 122 -4.95 5.56 -7.28
N TYR A 123 -3.87 5.37 -8.02
CA TYR A 123 -3.89 5.06 -9.45
C TYR A 123 -3.92 3.54 -9.67
N CYS A 124 -5.00 3.06 -10.30
CA CYS A 124 -5.12 1.67 -10.73
C CYS A 124 -5.98 1.54 -11.99
N ASP A 125 -5.46 0.86 -13.01
CA ASP A 125 -6.14 0.61 -14.26
C ASP A 125 -6.60 -0.84 -14.39
N ALA A 126 -7.71 -1.03 -15.12
CA ALA A 126 -8.22 -2.35 -15.43
C ALA A 126 -7.16 -3.19 -16.16
N GLY A 127 -7.03 -4.46 -15.75
CA GLY A 127 -6.08 -5.40 -16.33
C GLY A 127 -4.68 -5.37 -15.71
N ASP A 128 -4.39 -4.43 -14.80
CA ASP A 128 -3.17 -4.47 -13.98
C ASP A 128 -3.07 -5.77 -13.18
N GLU A 129 -1.94 -6.44 -13.31
CA GLU A 129 -1.67 -7.74 -12.68
C GLU A 129 -1.80 -7.74 -11.15
N PHE A 130 -1.47 -6.64 -10.48
CA PHE A 130 -1.39 -6.55 -9.02
C PHE A 130 -2.53 -5.74 -8.39
N CYS A 131 -2.79 -4.52 -8.87
CA CYS A 131 -3.79 -3.63 -8.24
C CYS A 131 -5.22 -3.91 -8.73
N ALA A 132 -5.37 -4.60 -9.88
CA ALA A 132 -6.67 -4.94 -10.46
C ALA A 132 -6.92 -6.46 -10.54
N SER A 133 -6.00 -7.29 -10.02
CA SER A 133 -6.03 -8.76 -10.17
C SER A 133 -6.16 -9.21 -11.64
N GLY A 134 -5.57 -8.45 -12.56
CA GLY A 134 -5.53 -8.72 -13.99
C GLY A 134 -4.33 -9.59 -14.37
N ALA A 135 -3.81 -9.39 -15.59
CA ALA A 135 -2.70 -10.18 -16.13
C ALA A 135 -1.68 -9.34 -16.94
N SER A 136 -1.78 -8.01 -16.88
CA SER A 136 -0.92 -7.11 -17.68
C SER A 136 0.13 -6.41 -16.82
N LEU A 137 1.34 -6.96 -16.82
CA LEU A 137 2.51 -6.29 -16.27
C LEU A 137 2.80 -4.96 -16.99
N ALA A 138 2.48 -4.87 -18.29
CA ALA A 138 2.68 -3.65 -19.06
C ALA A 138 1.81 -2.49 -18.54
N VAL A 139 0.55 -2.75 -18.18
CA VAL A 139 -0.31 -1.76 -17.51
C VAL A 139 0.32 -1.37 -16.17
N HIS A 140 0.76 -2.36 -15.40
CA HIS A 140 1.36 -2.14 -14.09
C HIS A 140 2.63 -1.26 -14.11
N LEU A 141 3.44 -1.34 -15.16
CA LEU A 141 4.66 -0.54 -15.30
C LEU A 141 4.44 0.83 -15.96
N SER A 142 3.20 1.15 -16.36
CA SER A 142 2.89 2.35 -17.16
C SER A 142 2.52 3.60 -16.37
N TYR A 143 2.25 3.49 -15.05
CA TYR A 143 1.57 4.56 -14.31
C TYR A 143 2.35 5.87 -14.21
N VAL A 144 3.68 5.82 -14.10
CA VAL A 144 4.50 7.05 -14.08
C VAL A 144 4.38 7.78 -15.42
N THR A 145 4.45 7.05 -16.54
CA THR A 145 4.30 7.64 -17.88
C THR A 145 2.88 8.14 -18.12
N LYS A 146 1.86 7.37 -17.70
CA LYS A 146 0.45 7.69 -17.94
C LYS A 146 -0.08 8.81 -17.06
N TYR A 147 0.28 8.82 -15.78
CA TYR A 147 -0.30 9.69 -14.76
C TYR A 147 0.71 10.62 -14.07
N GLY A 148 2.00 10.57 -14.41
CA GLY A 148 3.03 11.37 -13.75
C GLY A 148 2.72 12.87 -13.75
N SER A 149 2.24 13.42 -14.88
CA SER A 149 1.84 14.83 -14.96
C SER A 149 0.62 15.14 -14.09
N GLN A 150 -0.40 14.27 -14.08
CA GLN A 150 -1.60 14.45 -13.26
C GLN A 150 -1.25 14.38 -11.76
N ALA A 151 -0.46 13.39 -11.35
CA ALA A 151 0.02 13.24 -9.98
C ALA A 151 0.86 14.45 -9.54
N THR A 152 1.72 14.98 -10.42
CA THR A 152 2.51 16.18 -10.15
C THR A 152 1.60 17.39 -9.92
N GLN A 153 0.62 17.61 -10.79
CA GLN A 153 -0.32 18.72 -10.65
C GLN A 153 -1.12 18.62 -9.35
N PHE A 154 -1.58 17.43 -8.99
CA PHE A 154 -2.26 17.19 -7.72
C PHE A 154 -1.36 17.55 -6.53
N VAL A 155 -0.15 17.02 -6.47
CA VAL A 155 0.80 17.32 -5.38
C VAL A 155 1.06 18.82 -5.27
N VAL A 156 1.32 19.50 -6.38
CA VAL A 156 1.54 20.95 -6.41
C VAL A 156 0.32 21.71 -5.90
N SER A 157 -0.90 21.30 -6.27
CA SER A 157 -2.13 21.93 -5.80
C SER A 157 -2.32 21.78 -4.28
N LYS A 158 -1.93 20.65 -3.69
CA LYS A 158 -2.05 20.41 -2.25
C LYS A 158 -0.96 21.10 -1.45
N ALA A 159 0.24 21.22 -2.00
CA ALA A 159 1.36 21.89 -1.34
C ALA A 159 1.22 23.42 -1.30
N ARG A 160 0.33 23.99 -2.13
CA ARG A 160 0.08 25.44 -2.22
C ARG A 160 -1.19 25.90 -1.50
N ALA A 161 -1.99 24.97 -0.99
CA ALA A 161 -3.23 25.24 -0.27
C ALA A 161 -2.96 25.52 1.21
#